data_AF-A0A7X9H1X3-F1
#
_entry.id   AF-A0A7X9H1X3-F1
#
_cell.length_a   1.000
_cell.length_b   1.000
_cell.length_c   1.000
_cell.angle_alpha   90.00
_cell.angle_beta   90.00
_cell.angle_gamma   90.00
#
_symmetry.space_group_name_H-M   'P 1'
#
loop_
_entity.id
_entity.type
_entity.pdbx_description
1 polymer ?
#
loop_
_entity_poly.entity_id
_entity_poly.type
_entity_poly.pdbx_seq_one_letter_code
_entity_poly.pdbx_strand_id
1 'polypeptide(L)' 'MNNFKEYDKGLDRLNQIVNKLENEELSLEENIKLYEEGVKLHSKLKKILKEEEGRIVKIQEGKELSDYTEMNFLDEE' A
#
# COMPACT_ATOMS: atom_id res chain seq x y z
N MET A 1 -6.21 -11.49 -11.72
CA MET A 1 -6.41 -11.41 -10.26
C MET A 1 -7.35 -10.23 -9.99
N ASN A 2 -8.26 -10.31 -9.01
CA ASN A 2 -9.10 -9.17 -8.66
C ASN A 2 -8.31 -8.24 -7.71
N ASN A 3 -8.06 -6.99 -8.11
CA ASN A 3 -7.28 -6.01 -7.36
C ASN A 3 -7.83 -5.79 -5.94
N PHE A 4 -9.15 -5.82 -5.77
CA PHE A 4 -9.80 -5.73 -4.46
C PHE A 4 -9.41 -6.90 -3.53
N LYS A 5 -9.47 -8.13 -4.05
CA LYS A 5 -9.09 -9.33 -3.27
C LYS A 5 -7.59 -9.36 -2.94
N GLU A 6 -6.76 -8.76 -3.77
CA GLU A 6 -5.32 -8.66 -3.55
C GLU A 6 -4.98 -7.56 -2.53
N TYR A 7 -5.71 -6.45 -2.56
CA TYR A 7 -5.65 -5.39 -1.56
C TYR A 7 -6.05 -5.90 -0.18
N ASP A 8 -7.22 -6.54 -0.05
CA ASP A 8 -7.70 -7.07 1.23
C ASP A 8 -6.70 -8.04 1.88
N LYS A 9 -6.13 -8.95 1.07
CA LYS A 9 -5.12 -9.90 1.54
C LYS A 9 -3.83 -9.21 1.96
N GLY A 10 -3.39 -8.21 1.20
CA GLY A 10 -2.17 -7.46 1.53
C GLY A 10 -2.35 -6.63 2.79
N LEU A 11 -3.53 -6.04 2.97
CA LEU A 11 -3.89 -5.25 4.16
C LEU A 11 -3.97 -6.15 5.41
N ASP A 12 -4.62 -7.31 5.31
CA ASP A 12 -4.66 -8.29 6.40
C ASP A 12 -3.24 -8.74 6.80
N ARG A 13 -2.37 -9.02 5.82
CA ARG A 13 -0.97 -9.36 6.10
C ARG A 13 -0.21 -8.20 6.73
N LEU A 14 -0.42 -6.98 6.28
CA LEU A 14 0.24 -5.80 6.86
C LEU A 14 -0.18 -5.61 8.33
N ASN A 15 -1.46 -5.80 8.67
CA ASN A 15 -1.93 -5.77 10.04
C ASN A 15 -1.28 -6.88 10.90
N GLN A 16 -1.14 -8.10 10.36
CA GLN A 16 -0.42 -9.17 11.06
C GLN A 16 1.05 -8.82 11.31
N ILE A 17 1.71 -8.13 10.38
CA ILE A 17 3.10 -7.68 10.54
C ILE A 17 3.18 -6.63 11.65
N VAL A 18 2.30 -5.63 11.64
CA VAL A 18 2.24 -4.60 12.69
C VAL A 18 2.03 -5.24 14.07
N ASN A 19 1.02 -6.10 14.20
CA ASN A 19 0.76 -6.83 15.44
C ASN A 19 1.97 -7.66 15.90
N LYS A 20 2.75 -8.23 14.98
CA LYS A 20 3.97 -8.97 15.32
C LYS A 20 5.08 -8.05 15.80
N LEU A 21 5.32 -6.94 15.11
CA LEU A 21 6.34 -5.94 15.45
C LEU A 21 6.10 -5.28 16.82
N GLU A 22 4.85 -5.23 17.28
CA GLU A 22 4.49 -4.75 18.62
C GLU A 22 4.80 -5.76 19.75
N ASN A 23 5.16 -7.00 19.43
CA ASN A 23 5.57 -7.98 20.46
C ASN A 23 7.05 -7.84 20.80
N GLU A 24 7.35 -7.73 22.10
CA GLU A 24 8.71 -7.51 22.63
C GLU A 24 9.65 -8.73 22.52
N GLU A 25 9.18 -9.89 22.07
CA GLU A 25 9.96 -11.15 21.99
C GLU A 25 10.59 -11.44 20.62
N LEU A 26 10.53 -10.51 19.66
CA LEU A 26 11.10 -10.71 18.33
C LEU A 26 12.63 -10.60 18.33
N SER A 27 13.31 -11.53 17.66
CA SER A 27 14.73 -11.36 17.37
C SER A 27 14.96 -10.19 16.41
N LEU A 28 16.19 -9.63 16.41
CA LEU A 28 16.57 -8.56 15.49
C LEU A 28 16.40 -8.98 14.01
N GLU A 29 16.76 -10.22 13.68
CA GLU A 29 16.62 -10.75 12.32
C GLU A 29 15.16 -10.82 11.87
N GLU A 30 14.26 -11.26 12.76
CA GLU A 30 12.83 -11.31 12.49
C GLU A 30 12.22 -9.92 12.35
N ASN A 31 12.63 -8.98 13.21
CA ASN A 31 12.24 -7.57 13.12
C ASN A 31 12.58 -6.98 11.75
N ILE A 32 13.82 -7.18 11.28
CA ILE A 32 14.27 -6.67 9.97
C ILE A 32 13.45 -7.30 8.83
N LYS A 33 13.22 -8.62 8.87
CA LYS A 33 12.42 -9.31 7.84
C LYS A 33 10.98 -8.82 7.78
N LEU A 34 10.34 -8.66 8.94
CA LEU A 34 8.96 -8.18 9.05
C LEU A 34 8.84 -6.74 8.56
N TYR A 35 9.80 -5.88 8.91
CA TYR A 35 9.86 -4.51 8.43
C TYR A 35 9.99 -4.44 6.89
N GLU A 36 10.94 -5.18 6.32
CA GLU A 36 11.11 -5.24 4.86
C GLU A 36 9.86 -5.74 4.14
N GLU A 37 9.20 -6.75 4.69
CA GLU A 37 7.95 -7.27 4.16
C GLU A 37 6.84 -6.19 4.21
N GLY A 38 6.72 -5.50 5.35
CA GLY A 38 5.75 -4.43 5.56
C GLY A 38 5.91 -3.28 4.57
N VAL A 39 7.15 -2.82 4.34
CA VAL A 39 7.45 -1.75 3.35
C VAL A 39 7.08 -2.18 1.93
N LYS A 40 7.39 -3.42 1.55
CA LYS A 40 7.03 -3.97 0.23
C LYS A 40 5.51 -4.06 0.06
N LEU A 41 4.80 -4.53 1.08
CA LEU A 41 3.33 -4.60 1.08
C LEU A 41 2.70 -3.22 0.99
N HIS A 42 3.17 -2.26 1.78
CA HIS A 42 2.69 -0.88 1.73
C HIS A 42 2.79 -0.28 0.33
N SER A 43 3.97 -0.40 -0.30
CA SER A 43 4.19 0.10 -1.68
C SER A 43 3.23 -0.56 -2.68
N LYS A 44 3.00 -1.86 -2.55
CA LYS A 44 2.06 -2.61 -3.40
C LYS A 44 0.62 -2.16 -3.21
N LEU A 45 0.15 -2.00 -1.96
CA LEU A 45 -1.21 -1.55 -1.65
C LEU A 45 -1.47 -0.14 -2.20
N LYS A 46 -0.49 0.76 -2.03
CA LYS A 46 -0.53 2.12 -2.58
C LYS A 46 -0.65 2.13 -4.10
N LYS A 47 0.06 1.23 -4.79
CA LYS A 47 -0.05 1.07 -6.24
C LYS A 47 -1.44 0.59 -6.67
N ILE A 48 -2.01 -0.38 -5.96
CA ILE A 48 -3.37 -0.87 -6.24
C ILE A 48 -4.40 0.26 -6.08
N LEU A 49 -4.30 1.06 -5.01
CA LEU A 49 -5.18 2.21 -4.81
C LEU A 49 -5.07 3.21 -5.97
N LYS A 50 -3.85 3.59 -6.36
CA LYS A 50 -3.62 4.52 -7.48
C LYS A 50 -4.21 3.99 -8.80
N GLU A 51 -4.11 2.69 -9.04
CA GLU A 51 -4.69 2.06 -10.24
C GLU A 51 -6.23 2.12 -10.23
N GLU A 52 -6.87 1.86 -9.09
CA GLU A 52 -8.33 1.92 -8.98
C GLU A 52 -8.87 3.37 -8.97
N GLU A 53 -8.18 4.31 -8.31
CA GLU A 53 -8.47 5.75 -8.42
C GLU A 53 -8.43 6.20 -9.89
N GLY A 54 -7.44 5.74 -10.65
CA GLY A 54 -7.33 6.04 -12.06
C GLY A 54 -8.45 5.49 -12.93
N ARG A 55 -9.02 4.34 -12.54
CA ARG A 55 -10.22 3.81 -13.21
C ARG A 55 -11.44 4.68 -12.93
N ILE A 56 -11.59 5.15 -11.68
CA ILE A 56 -12.69 6.04 -11.29
C ILE A 56 -12.61 7.36 -12.06
N VAL A 57 -11.42 7.98 -12.13
CA VAL A 57 -11.19 9.23 -12.89
C VAL A 57 -11.55 9.07 -14.37
N LYS A 58 -11.10 7.97 -15.01
CA LYS A 58 -11.40 7.69 -16.42
C LYS A 58 -12.90 7.58 -16.68
N ILE A 59 -13.66 7.02 -15.73
CA ILE A 59 -15.12 6.89 -15.82
C ILE A 59 -15.81 8.25 -15.61
N GLN A 60 -15.29 9.07 -14.69
CA GLN A 60 -15.92 10.34 -14.31
C GLN A 60 -15.73 11.48 -15.32
N GLU A 61 -14.56 11.60 -15.96
CA GLU A 61 -14.26 12.79 -16.77
C GLU A 61 -13.76 12.54 -18.20
N GLY A 62 -13.48 11.29 -18.61
CA GLY A 62 -12.81 11.06 -19.90
C GLY A 62 -11.43 11.75 -20.01
N LYS A 63 -10.83 12.15 -18.88
CA LYS A 63 -9.49 12.75 -18.77
C LYS A 63 -8.43 11.75 -18.31
N GLU A 64 -7.17 12.02 -18.64
CA GLU A 64 -6.02 11.18 -18.31
C GLU A 64 -5.51 11.37 -16.87
N LEU A 65 -4.82 10.34 -16.37
CA LEU A 65 -4.31 10.21 -15.00
C LEU A 65 -3.24 11.26 -14.61
N SER A 66 -2.70 12.00 -15.59
CA SER A 66 -1.68 13.02 -15.39
C SER A 66 -2.14 14.13 -14.46
N ASP A 67 -3.42 14.49 -14.51
CA ASP A 67 -3.95 15.68 -13.86
C ASP A 67 -4.09 15.52 -12.34
N TYR A 68 -4.12 14.28 -11.83
CA TYR A 68 -4.23 13.98 -10.39
C TYR A 68 -2.89 13.59 -9.76
N THR A 69 -1.85 13.35 -10.56
CA THR A 69 -0.55 12.92 -10.04
C THR A 69 0.21 14.07 -9.37
N GLU A 70 -0.13 15.32 -9.67
CA GLU A 70 0.48 16.52 -9.06
C GLU A 70 -0.03 16.83 -7.63
N MET A 71 -1.08 16.14 -7.15
CA MET A 71 -1.63 16.38 -5.81
C MET A 71 -1.13 15.42 -4.72
N ASN A 72 -0.25 14.47 -5.04
CA ASN A 72 0.27 13.51 -4.07
C ASN A 72 1.81 13.45 -4.15
N PHE A 73 2.47 13.86 -3.06
CA PHE A 73 3.90 13.69 -2.70
C PHE A 73 4.87 14.89 -2.81
N LEU A 74 4.39 16.11 -2.56
CA LEU A 74 5.13 17.17 -1.84
C LEU A 74 4.13 17.65 -0.78
N ASP A 75 4.26 17.51 0.54
CA ASP A 75 5.42 17.60 1.43
C ASP A 75 5.15 16.79 2.71
N GLU A 76 6.04 15.85 3.06
CA GLU A 76 6.41 15.62 4.46
C GLU A 76 7.94 15.80 4.49
N GLU A 77 8.37 17.05 4.67
CA GLU A 77 9.58 17.40 5.44
C GLU A 77 9.16 17.79 6.86
#